data_AF-A0A1V8U2D3-F1
#
_entry.id   AF-A0A1V8U2D3-F1
#
_cell.length_a   1.000
_cell.length_b   1.000
_cell.length_c   1.000
_cell.angle_alpha   90.00
_cell.angle_beta   90.00
_cell.angle_gamma   90.00
#
_symmetry.space_group_name_H-M   'P 1'
#
loop_
_entity.id
_entity.type
_entity.pdbx_description
1 polymer ?
#
loop_
_entity_poly.entity_id
_entity_poly.type
_entity_poly.pdbx_seq_one_letter_code
_entity_poly.pdbx_strand_id
1 'polypeptide(L)'
;MSKVPDWDDLPEVKGMPKGCAWGVFDKDGKKDVYGTLNLLTPEIIKSAYSELKDGVSVSLNWPIGAIETPGFSRKGLVHKVMSFVDTPLAAHGYDDEIEFNTQCS
;
A
#
# COMPACT_ATOMS: atom_id res chain seq x y z
N MET A 1 -21.55 11.08 5.59
CA MET A 1 -20.73 10.15 6.39
C MET A 1 -21.25 8.75 6.16
N SER A 2 -20.41 7.81 5.73
CA SER A 2 -20.78 6.39 5.70
C SER A 2 -21.03 5.94 7.13
N LYS A 3 -22.23 5.45 7.42
CA LYS A 3 -22.64 4.99 8.74
C LYS A 3 -22.08 3.58 8.96
N VAL A 4 -20.81 3.50 9.32
CA VAL A 4 -20.16 2.24 9.70
C VAL A 4 -20.66 1.88 11.11
N PRO A 5 -21.03 0.61 11.39
CA PRO A 5 -21.47 0.20 12.71
C PRO A 5 -20.34 0.32 13.75
N ASP A 6 -20.71 0.59 15.00
CA ASP A 6 -19.81 0.44 16.14
C ASP A 6 -19.47 -1.04 16.35
N TRP A 7 -18.39 -1.33 17.08
CA TRP A 7 -17.90 -2.69 17.29
C TRP A 7 -18.96 -3.65 17.84
N ASP A 8 -19.76 -3.18 18.80
CA ASP A 8 -20.80 -3.99 19.43
C ASP A 8 -22.02 -4.21 18.53
N ASP A 9 -22.20 -3.37 17.51
CA ASP A 9 -23.29 -3.42 16.54
C ASP A 9 -22.90 -4.09 15.22
N LEU A 10 -21.70 -4.68 15.13
CA LEU A 10 -21.27 -5.42 13.95
C LEU A 10 -22.21 -6.61 13.70
N PRO A 11 -22.72 -6.79 12.46
CA PRO A 11 -23.59 -7.90 12.14
C PRO A 11 -22.86 -9.23 12.28
N GLU A 12 -23.57 -10.26 12.75
CA GLU A 12 -23.01 -11.60 12.84
C GLU A 12 -22.68 -12.15 11.45
N VAL A 13 -21.45 -12.63 11.29
CA VAL A 13 -21.01 -13.34 10.08
C VAL A 13 -20.97 -14.82 10.40
N LYS A 14 -21.86 -15.60 9.77
CA LYS A 14 -21.99 -17.04 10.03
C LYS A 14 -20.64 -17.76 9.94
N GLY A 15 -20.27 -18.44 11.02
CA GLY A 15 -19.02 -19.22 11.10
C GLY A 15 -17.77 -18.40 11.43
N MET A 16 -17.91 -17.11 11.72
CA MET A 16 -16.81 -16.22 12.13
C MET A 16 -17.00 -15.75 13.58
N PRO A 17 -15.92 -15.42 14.29
CA PRO A 17 -16.01 -14.83 15.62
C PRO A 17 -16.62 -13.41 15.59
N LYS A 18 -17.13 -12.94 16.75
CA LYS A 18 -17.56 -11.53 16.92
C LYS A 18 -16.43 -10.60 16.50
N GLY A 19 -16.76 -9.55 15.75
CA GLY A 19 -15.79 -8.58 15.22
C GLY A 19 -15.44 -8.77 13.74
N CYS A 20 -15.98 -9.79 13.07
CA CYS A 20 -15.83 -9.93 11.63
C CYS A 20 -16.59 -8.82 10.90
N ALA A 21 -15.87 -7.92 10.22
CA ALA A 21 -16.46 -6.80 9.48
C ALA A 21 -16.82 -7.15 8.02
N TRP A 22 -16.88 -8.43 7.65
CA TRP A 22 -17.26 -8.82 6.30
C TRP A 22 -18.71 -8.43 6.01
N GLY A 23 -18.96 -7.90 4.82
CA GLY A 23 -20.28 -7.43 4.41
C GLY A 23 -20.61 -5.99 4.82
N VAL A 24 -19.83 -5.36 5.71
CA VAL A 24 -20.07 -3.97 6.16
C VAL A 24 -20.07 -2.97 5.00
N PHE A 25 -19.26 -3.22 3.98
CA PHE A 25 -19.12 -2.35 2.81
C PHE A 25 -19.78 -2.91 1.55
N ASP A 26 -20.44 -4.06 1.62
CA ASP A 26 -21.16 -4.65 0.49
C ASP A 26 -22.27 -3.71 0.02
N LYS A 27 -22.47 -3.60 -1.30
CA LYS A 27 -23.47 -2.71 -1.90
C LYS A 27 -24.29 -3.45 -2.94
N ASP A 28 -25.60 -3.29 -2.89
CA ASP A 28 -26.54 -3.84 -3.88
C ASP A 28 -26.34 -5.35 -4.13
N GLY A 29 -26.05 -6.10 -3.08
CA GLY A 29 -25.79 -7.54 -3.13
C GLY A 29 -24.43 -7.93 -3.73
N LYS A 30 -23.55 -6.97 -4.02
CA LYS A 30 -22.17 -7.20 -4.47
C LYS A 30 -21.20 -7.13 -3.30
N LYS A 31 -20.33 -8.13 -3.22
CA LYS A 31 -19.26 -8.19 -2.24
C LYS A 31 -18.24 -7.09 -2.48
N ASP A 32 -17.89 -6.39 -1.41
CA ASP A 32 -16.82 -5.42 -1.41
C ASP A 32 -15.43 -6.08 -1.28
N VAL A 33 -14.42 -5.44 -1.87
CA VAL A 33 -13.01 -5.90 -1.85
C VAL A 33 -12.06 -4.84 -1.28
N TYR A 34 -12.57 -3.66 -0.90
CA TYR A 34 -11.77 -2.50 -0.54
C TYR A 34 -11.79 -2.21 0.97
N GLY A 35 -12.81 -2.67 1.69
CA GLY A 35 -13.01 -2.45 3.11
C GLY A 35 -13.01 -0.96 3.46
N THR A 36 -12.16 -0.58 4.40
CA THR A 36 -12.03 0.79 4.90
C THR A 36 -11.45 1.77 3.88
N LEU A 37 -10.88 1.32 2.75
CA LEU A 37 -10.50 2.22 1.66
C LEU A 37 -11.71 2.96 1.09
N ASN A 38 -12.92 2.40 1.19
CA ASN A 38 -14.17 3.06 0.83
C ASN A 38 -14.47 4.33 1.66
N LEU A 39 -13.79 4.53 2.79
CA LEU A 39 -13.90 5.75 3.61
C LEU A 39 -13.16 6.94 2.99
N LEU A 40 -12.27 6.71 2.02
CA LEU A 40 -11.55 7.77 1.31
C LEU A 40 -12.44 8.35 0.19
N THR A 41 -13.40 9.19 0.55
CA THR A 41 -14.29 9.85 -0.44
C THR A 41 -13.60 11.05 -1.10
N PRO A 42 -14.07 11.49 -2.29
CA PRO A 42 -13.53 12.69 -2.93
C PRO A 42 -13.56 13.95 -2.04
N GLU A 43 -14.58 14.09 -1.20
CA GLU A 43 -14.71 15.21 -0.26
C GLU A 43 -13.65 15.13 0.85
N ILE A 44 -13.37 13.94 1.39
CA ILE A 44 -12.34 13.72 2.41
C ILE A 44 -10.94 13.95 1.83
N ILE A 45 -10.69 13.46 0.61
CA ILE A 45 -9.42 13.69 -0.08
C ILE A 45 -9.21 15.19 -0.32
N LYS A 46 -10.27 15.91 -0.73
CA LYS A 46 -10.22 17.37 -0.92
C LYS A 46 -10.01 18.12 0.39
N SER A 47 -10.66 17.70 1.49
CA SER A 47 -10.52 18.38 2.79
C SER A 47 -9.12 18.20 3.38
N ALA A 48 -8.46 17.06 3.14
CA ALA A 48 -7.08 16.82 3.57
C ALA A 48 -6.09 17.85 3.02
N TYR A 49 -6.36 18.44 1.84
CA TYR A 49 -5.53 19.51 1.28
C TYR A 49 -5.50 20.77 2.16
N SER A 50 -6.51 20.97 3.02
CA SER A 50 -6.51 22.10 3.95
C SER A 50 -5.37 22.04 4.98
N GLU A 51 -4.77 20.87 5.22
CA GLU A 51 -3.60 20.67 6.10
C GLU A 51 -2.29 21.12 5.44
N LEU A 52 -2.24 21.26 4.11
CA LEU A 52 -1.04 21.74 3.41
C LEU A 52 -0.87 23.25 3.62
N LYS A 53 -0.14 23.64 4.67
CA LYS A 53 0.13 25.04 5.01
C LYS A 53 1.50 25.53 4.53
N ASP A 54 2.55 24.74 4.78
CA ASP A 54 3.94 25.19 4.66
C ASP A 54 4.65 24.71 3.39
N GLY A 55 4.01 23.84 2.59
CA GLY A 55 4.61 23.26 1.38
C GLY A 55 5.77 22.30 1.65
N VAL A 56 5.97 21.87 2.91
CA VAL A 56 7.02 20.93 3.30
C VAL A 56 6.58 19.50 3.02
N SER A 57 7.44 18.73 2.36
CA SER A 57 7.26 17.29 2.14
C SER A 57 8.31 16.51 2.92
N VAL A 58 7.87 15.48 3.64
CA VAL A 58 8.73 14.58 4.41
C VAL A 58 8.55 13.17 3.88
N SER A 59 9.63 12.54 3.44
CA SER A 59 9.60 11.12 3.06
C SER A 59 9.46 10.26 4.31
N LEU A 60 8.39 9.48 4.39
CA LEU A 60 8.20 8.45 5.42
C LEU A 60 8.74 7.09 4.97
N ASN A 61 9.20 6.98 3.72
CA ASN A 61 9.80 5.76 3.18
C ASN A 61 11.22 5.58 3.74
N TRP A 62 11.49 4.41 4.28
CA TRP A 62 12.86 3.96 4.54
C TRP A 62 13.48 3.44 3.22
N PRO A 63 14.81 3.52 2.98
CA PRO A 63 15.38 2.98 1.76
C PRO A 63 15.05 1.49 1.62
N ILE A 64 14.64 1.08 0.42
CA ILE A 64 14.13 -0.28 0.16
C ILE A 64 15.13 -1.41 0.46
N GLY A 65 16.43 -1.11 0.48
CA GLY A 65 17.50 -2.02 0.87
C GLY A 65 18.01 -1.86 2.31
N ALA A 66 17.37 -1.03 3.14
CA ALA A 66 17.85 -0.74 4.49
C ALA A 66 17.65 -1.91 5.47
N ILE A 67 16.68 -2.79 5.21
CA ILE A 67 16.50 -4.02 5.98
C ILE A 67 17.47 -5.08 5.44
N GLU A 68 18.61 -5.25 6.12
CA GLU A 68 19.65 -6.21 5.72
C GLU A 68 19.12 -7.64 5.62
N THR A 69 18.25 -8.05 6.55
CA THR A 69 17.62 -9.38 6.56
C THR A 69 16.11 -9.24 6.78
N PRO A 70 15.29 -9.25 5.70
CA PRO A 70 13.85 -9.19 5.85
C PRO A 70 13.29 -10.36 6.66
N GLY A 71 12.28 -10.07 7.47
CA GLY A 71 11.61 -11.09 8.28
C GLY A 71 10.92 -12.18 7.45
N PHE A 72 10.56 -13.28 8.11
CA PHE A 72 9.81 -14.39 7.51
C PHE A 72 10.50 -15.04 6.29
N SER A 73 11.83 -15.07 6.28
CA SER A 73 12.65 -15.62 5.19
C SER A 73 12.36 -15.00 3.82
N ARG A 74 11.92 -13.74 3.81
CA ARG A 74 11.60 -13.01 2.57
C ARG A 74 12.88 -12.58 1.86
N LYS A 75 12.81 -12.57 0.53
CA LYS A 75 13.88 -12.04 -0.33
C LYS A 75 14.02 -10.53 -0.12
N GLY A 76 15.23 -10.09 0.23
CA GLY A 76 15.59 -8.66 0.25
C GLY A 76 15.75 -8.06 -1.14
N LEU A 77 16.13 -6.79 -1.18
CA LEU A 77 16.42 -6.11 -2.44
C LEU A 77 17.68 -6.70 -3.09
N VAL A 78 17.54 -7.13 -4.33
CA VAL A 78 18.65 -7.27 -5.28
C VAL A 78 18.50 -6.14 -6.29
N HIS A 79 19.51 -5.28 -6.40
CA HIS A 79 19.56 -4.18 -7.35
C HIS A 79 20.78 -4.36 -8.25
N LYS A 80 20.53 -4.48 -9.54
CA LYS A 80 21.55 -4.71 -10.56
C LYS A 80 21.54 -3.55 -11.54
N VAL A 81 22.60 -2.75 -11.54
CA VAL A 81 22.80 -1.67 -12.48
C VAL A 81 23.53 -2.21 -13.71
N MET A 82 23.02 -1.89 -14.89
CA MET A 82 23.57 -2.28 -16.19
C MET A 82 24.06 -1.03 -16.91
N SER A 83 25.31 -1.04 -17.36
CA SER A 83 25.84 0.06 -18.16
C SER A 83 25.67 -0.23 -19.65
N PHE A 84 25.22 0.77 -20.41
CA PHE A 84 25.05 0.63 -21.85
C PHE A 84 26.37 0.54 -22.62
N VAL A 85 27.48 0.98 -22.02
CA VAL A 85 28.82 0.85 -22.60
C VAL A 85 29.23 -0.63 -22.73
N ASP A 86 28.69 -1.49 -21.86
CA ASP A 86 28.95 -2.93 -21.86
C ASP A 86 28.02 -3.72 -22.81
N THR A 87 27.13 -3.01 -23.52
CA THR A 87 26.16 -3.60 -24.46
C THR A 87 26.48 -3.20 -25.90
N PRO A 88 25.89 -3.86 -26.91
CA PRO A 88 26.05 -3.46 -28.31
C PRO A 88 25.63 -2.02 -28.64
N LEU A 89 24.87 -1.36 -27.75
CA LEU A 89 24.51 0.05 -27.90
C LEU A 89 25.72 0.98 -27.72
N ALA A 90 26.71 0.59 -26.90
CA ALA A 90 27.96 1.31 -26.65
C ALA A 90 27.78 2.83 -26.36
N ALA A 91 26.75 3.17 -25.60
CA ALA A 91 26.40 4.56 -25.26
C ALA A 91 26.60 4.85 -23.77
N HIS A 92 26.74 6.12 -23.41
CA HIS A 92 26.73 6.56 -22.02
C HIS A 92 25.29 6.57 -21.48
N GLY A 93 24.91 5.49 -20.79
CA GLY A 93 23.61 5.32 -20.15
C GLY A 93 23.63 4.16 -19.16
N TYR A 94 22.64 4.14 -18.26
CA TYR A 94 22.46 3.09 -17.27
C TYR A 94 20.98 2.70 -17.21
N ASP A 95 20.72 1.39 -17.15
CA ASP A 95 19.44 0.81 -16.74
C ASP A 95 19.62 0.02 -15.45
N ASP A 96 18.52 -0.33 -14.80
CA ASP A 96 18.51 -1.16 -13.60
C ASP A 96 17.49 -2.30 -13.67
N GLU A 97 17.82 -3.40 -13.01
CA GLU A 97 16.92 -4.49 -12.68
C GLU A 97 16.81 -4.59 -11.16
N ILE A 98 15.59 -4.74 -10.65
CA ILE A 98 15.33 -4.95 -9.23
C ILE A 98 14.52 -6.23 -9.01
N GLU A 99 14.91 -7.00 -7.99
CA GLU A 99 14.17 -8.17 -7.53
C GLU A 99 14.04 -8.12 -6.02
N PHE A 100 12.81 -8.20 -5.51
CA PHE A 100 12.55 -8.13 -4.08
C PHE A 100 11.19 -8.74 -3.74
N ASN A 101 10.98 -9.08 -2.46
CA ASN A 101 9.65 -9.40 -1.97
C ASN A 101 8.89 -8.11 -1.62
N THR A 102 7.62 -7.99 -1.99
CA THR A 102 6.83 -6.76 -1.77
C THR A 102 6.54 -6.41 -0.30
N GLN A 103 6.99 -7.23 0.66
CA GLN A 103 6.98 -6.97 2.10
C GLN A 103 8.40 -6.92 2.70
N CYS A 104 9.42 -6.57 1.92
CA CYS A 104 10.83 -6.46 2.36
C CYS A 104 11.25 -5.06 2.82
N SER A 105 10.36 -4.07 2.71
CA SER A 105 10.55 -2.67 3.13
C SER A 105 9.26 -2.08 3.66
#